data_AF-A0A7W5E621-F1
#
_entry.id   AF-A0A7W5E621-F1
#
_cell.length_a   1.000
_cell.length_b   1.000
_cell.length_c   1.000
_cell.angle_alpha   90.00
_cell.angle_beta   90.00
_cell.angle_gamma   90.00
#
_symmetry.space_group_name_H-M   'P 1'
#
loop_
_entity.id
_entity.type
_entity.pdbx_description
1 polymer ?
#
loop_
_entity_poly.entity_id
_entity_poly.type
_entity_poly.pdbx_seq_one_letter_code
_entity_poly.pdbx_strand_id
1 'polypeptide(L)'
;MKRLIVLMIAIFVALIAVVAVPIGIRQMRIAAAVNKIATTGAPTTIADLQANHVWDSRNAAWHLDAVDPDTQKLFAEVSPTFYDDESFDWRDGIPEATRGQLETAFATYPQVFAAVHSAIQCDYYSNFDKPASSITAFQQQLLDRVGIIRSVHRVLDARYRFLAATEQFDKAARVADDALTLVRLQEQDPTIIQYMTAAACRNSILDFLAELVASDSLSENVLGIIDAELRRHVAMDSFVHALKTERALGIELSSNTPLGLAISGQMLQPYLDYMRDQIAMGAISRFEEAAPMITATAAEVAVVAPAMDAGRALMNRQRAKIRCLRLVIALHKQSLVNETSLSPMSDAGPHEIAELIAEFEKTSEWGLSRDDVIDPFSGQPLIVQRLNGYWQVYSVGENQRDDEGDFKDDLDVGFPTLDPDNSVSVPDDP
;
A
#
# COMPACT_ATOMS: atom_id res chain seq x y z
N MET A 1 66.52 22.19 20.43
CA MET A 1 66.07 21.05 19.58
C MET A 1 65.20 20.05 20.35
N LYS A 2 65.69 19.35 21.40
CA LYS A 2 64.89 18.37 22.16
C LYS A 2 63.55 18.92 22.72
N ARG A 3 63.54 20.12 23.33
CA ARG A 3 62.31 20.75 23.85
C ARG A 3 61.28 21.09 22.75
N LEU A 4 61.74 21.44 21.55
CA LEU A 4 60.87 21.74 20.41
C LEU A 4 60.18 20.47 19.88
N ILE A 5 60.94 19.36 19.79
CA ILE A 5 60.41 18.06 19.36
C ILE A 5 59.34 17.56 20.34
N VAL A 6 59.60 17.65 21.64
CA VAL A 6 58.61 17.27 22.67
C VAL A 6 57.35 18.12 22.58
N LEU A 7 57.48 19.43 22.36
CA LEU A 7 56.32 20.32 22.19
C LEU A 7 55.50 19.97 20.93
N MET A 8 56.16 19.68 19.80
CA MET A 8 55.47 19.28 18.57
C MET A 8 54.73 17.96 18.71
N ILE A 9 55.32 16.97 19.40
CA ILE A 9 54.65 15.69 19.69
C ILE A 9 53.44 15.92 20.59
N ALA A 10 53.56 16.75 21.63
CA ALA A 10 52.44 17.05 22.52
C ALA A 10 51.28 17.74 21.80
N ILE A 11 51.56 18.70 20.90
CA ILE A 11 50.54 19.36 20.07
C ILE A 11 49.88 18.35 19.12
N PHE A 12 50.67 17.48 18.48
CA PHE A 12 50.14 16.47 17.57
C PHE A 12 49.22 15.46 18.29
N VAL A 13 49.63 14.97 19.46
CA VAL A 13 48.80 14.08 20.29
C VAL A 13 47.53 14.79 20.76
N ALA A 14 47.62 16.04 21.19
CA ALA A 14 46.45 16.83 21.57
C ALA A 14 45.48 17.01 20.39
N LEU A 15 46.00 17.29 19.19
CA LEU A 15 45.19 17.45 17.99
C LEU A 15 44.52 16.13 17.56
N ILE A 16 45.23 15.00 17.66
CA ILE A 16 44.64 13.67 17.48
C ILE A 16 43.54 13.43 18.52
N ALA A 17 43.77 13.72 19.79
CA ALA A 17 42.78 13.50 20.85
C ALA A 17 41.51 14.34 20.64
N VAL A 18 41.65 15.60 20.22
CA VAL A 18 40.54 16.52 19.91
C VAL A 18 39.66 15.98 18.78
N VAL A 19 40.23 15.24 17.83
CA VAL A 19 39.48 14.64 16.71
C VAL A 19 38.97 13.24 17.04
N ALA A 20 39.84 12.36 17.54
CA ALA A 20 39.56 10.95 17.74
C ALA A 20 38.60 10.67 18.92
N VAL A 21 38.69 11.42 20.03
CA VAL A 21 37.84 11.18 21.20
C VAL A 21 36.36 11.48 20.92
N PRO A 22 35.97 12.63 20.33
CA PRO A 22 34.58 12.87 19.94
C PRO A 22 34.05 11.84 18.94
N ILE A 23 34.87 11.42 17.97
CA ILE A 23 34.51 10.37 17.01
C ILE A 23 34.25 9.04 17.73
N GLY A 24 35.13 8.64 18.66
CA GLY A 24 34.98 7.40 19.43
C GLY A 24 33.73 7.40 20.33
N ILE A 25 33.51 8.47 21.10
CA ILE A 25 32.30 8.62 21.94
C ILE A 25 31.03 8.52 21.08
N ARG A 26 31.07 9.12 19.89
CA ARG A 26 29.95 9.08 18.95
C ARG A 26 29.70 7.69 18.41
N GLN A 27 30.75 6.99 17.97
CA GLN A 27 30.63 5.60 17.50
C GLN A 27 30.06 4.70 18.60
N MET A 28 30.46 4.89 19.87
CA MET A 28 29.88 4.16 20.99
C MET A 28 28.39 4.46 21.19
N ARG A 29 27.95 5.71 21.05
CA ARG A 29 26.53 6.08 21.14
C ARG A 29 25.70 5.45 20.03
N ILE A 30 26.22 5.49 18.80
CA ILE A 30 25.59 4.85 17.63
C ILE A 30 25.49 3.34 17.85
N ALA A 31 26.59 2.69 18.24
CA ALA A 31 26.60 1.26 18.54
C ALA A 31 25.60 0.90 19.65
N ALA A 32 25.49 1.72 20.70
CA ALA A 32 24.50 1.54 21.76
C ALA A 32 23.05 1.71 21.25
N ALA A 33 22.80 2.69 20.36
CA ALA A 33 21.49 2.90 19.75
C ALA A 33 21.08 1.74 18.83
N VAL A 34 21.99 1.27 17.96
CA VAL A 34 21.77 0.09 17.11
C VAL A 34 21.58 -1.17 17.95
N ASN A 35 22.41 -1.37 18.99
CA ASN A 35 22.25 -2.49 19.91
C ASN A 35 20.90 -2.46 20.64
N LYS A 36 20.43 -1.27 21.06
CA LYS A 36 19.09 -1.12 21.65
C LYS A 36 18.00 -1.58 20.68
N ILE A 37 18.11 -1.26 19.39
CA ILE A 37 17.18 -1.75 18.36
C ILE A 37 17.27 -3.28 18.22
N ALA A 38 18.49 -3.83 18.11
CA ALA A 38 18.68 -5.27 18.00
C ALA A 38 18.11 -6.04 19.21
N THR A 39 18.22 -5.50 20.42
CA THR A 39 17.67 -6.15 21.64
C THR A 39 16.15 -6.23 21.67
N THR A 40 15.42 -5.48 20.83
CA THR A 40 13.97 -5.64 20.67
C THR A 40 13.60 -6.68 19.62
N GLY A 41 14.57 -7.37 19.03
CA GLY A 41 14.37 -8.29 17.91
C GLY A 41 14.10 -7.61 16.56
N ALA A 42 14.28 -6.30 16.46
CA ALA A 42 14.10 -5.58 15.19
C ALA A 42 15.36 -5.71 14.32
N PRO A 43 15.22 -5.78 12.98
CA PRO A 43 16.36 -5.95 12.08
C PRO A 43 17.28 -4.72 12.12
N THR A 44 18.57 -4.97 12.00
CA THR A 44 19.63 -3.94 11.97
C THR A 44 20.62 -4.10 10.83
N THR A 45 20.59 -5.25 10.14
CA THR A 45 21.48 -5.59 9.02
C THR A 45 20.69 -6.25 7.89
N ILE A 46 21.29 -6.36 6.70
CA ILE A 46 20.71 -7.16 5.61
C ILE A 46 20.60 -8.64 5.99
N ALA A 47 21.57 -9.15 6.74
CA ALA A 47 21.53 -10.53 7.22
C ALA A 47 20.28 -10.79 8.07
N ASP A 48 19.87 -9.83 8.90
CA ASP A 48 18.62 -9.93 9.67
C ASP A 48 17.39 -9.96 8.75
N LEU A 49 17.39 -9.15 7.68
CA LEU A 49 16.29 -9.12 6.70
C LEU A 49 16.17 -10.42 5.89
N GLN A 50 17.26 -11.17 5.77
CA GLN A 50 17.33 -12.42 5.01
C GLN A 50 17.37 -13.66 5.92
N ALA A 51 17.31 -13.52 7.24
CA ALA A 51 17.55 -14.62 8.19
C ALA A 51 16.53 -15.76 8.09
N ASN A 52 15.28 -15.44 7.77
CA ASN A 52 14.19 -16.41 7.62
C ASN A 52 13.88 -16.74 6.15
N HIS A 53 14.76 -16.32 5.24
CA HIS A 53 14.55 -16.49 3.81
C HIS A 53 14.71 -17.97 3.40
N VAL A 54 13.69 -18.52 2.72
CA VAL A 54 13.76 -19.81 2.04
C VAL A 54 13.17 -19.64 0.62
N TRP A 55 13.85 -20.16 -0.39
CA TRP A 55 13.34 -20.16 -1.77
C TRP A 55 12.76 -21.53 -2.10
N ASP A 56 11.52 -21.76 -1.68
CA ASP A 56 10.78 -23.00 -1.90
C ASP A 56 9.30 -22.74 -2.22
N SER A 57 8.53 -23.80 -2.43
CA SER A 57 7.10 -23.73 -2.79
C SER A 57 6.19 -23.13 -1.71
N ARG A 58 6.70 -22.77 -0.54
CA ARG A 58 5.96 -22.03 0.49
C ARG A 58 6.13 -20.51 0.35
N ASN A 59 7.05 -20.05 -0.51
CA ASN A 59 7.23 -18.65 -0.88
C ASN A 59 6.34 -18.32 -2.08
N ALA A 60 5.47 -17.33 -1.96
CA ALA A 60 4.63 -16.86 -3.05
C ALA A 60 5.45 -16.45 -4.30
N ALA A 61 6.61 -15.82 -4.11
CA ALA A 61 7.48 -15.39 -5.21
C ALA A 61 8.03 -16.57 -6.03
N TRP A 62 8.20 -17.74 -5.44
CA TRP A 62 8.66 -18.95 -6.13
C TRP A 62 7.69 -19.38 -7.24
N HIS A 63 6.38 -19.31 -6.97
CA HIS A 63 5.35 -19.66 -7.95
C HIS A 63 5.27 -18.64 -9.07
N LEU A 64 5.37 -17.34 -8.74
CA LEU A 64 5.29 -16.26 -9.72
C LEU A 64 6.52 -16.21 -10.63
N ASP A 65 7.71 -16.46 -10.09
CA ASP A 65 8.96 -16.50 -10.87
C ASP A 65 8.91 -17.56 -11.96
N ALA A 66 8.32 -18.73 -11.66
CA ALA A 66 8.18 -19.82 -12.62
C ALA A 66 7.34 -19.46 -13.85
N VAL A 67 6.49 -18.45 -13.77
CA VAL A 67 5.59 -18.01 -14.84
C VAL A 67 5.87 -16.60 -15.37
N ASP A 68 6.98 -15.96 -14.95
CA ASP A 68 7.28 -14.60 -15.39
C ASP A 68 7.34 -14.45 -16.93
N PRO A 69 8.03 -15.32 -17.69
CA PRO A 69 8.08 -15.19 -19.16
C PRO A 69 6.71 -15.26 -19.82
N ASP A 70 5.80 -16.07 -19.29
CA ASP A 70 4.45 -16.22 -19.83
C ASP A 70 3.51 -15.10 -19.37
N THR A 71 3.75 -14.56 -18.17
CA THR A 71 3.09 -13.35 -17.67
C THR A 71 3.42 -12.15 -18.56
N GLN A 72 4.69 -11.97 -18.96
CA GLN A 72 5.07 -10.88 -19.86
C GLN A 72 4.42 -11.02 -21.24
N LYS A 73 4.32 -12.25 -21.79
CA LYS A 73 3.64 -12.48 -23.09
C LYS A 73 2.14 -12.21 -23.00
N LEU A 74 1.48 -12.74 -21.97
CA LEU A 74 0.05 -12.49 -21.75
C LEU A 74 -0.20 -10.99 -21.58
N PHE A 75 0.62 -10.29 -20.79
CA PHE A 75 0.51 -8.85 -20.65
C PHE A 75 0.64 -8.13 -22.00
N ALA A 76 1.61 -8.51 -22.84
CA ALA A 76 1.77 -7.92 -24.17
C ALA A 76 0.55 -8.16 -25.09
N GLU A 77 -0.16 -9.27 -24.93
CA GLU A 77 -1.38 -9.58 -25.69
C GLU A 77 -2.61 -8.80 -25.21
N VAL A 78 -2.74 -8.54 -23.90
CA VAL A 78 -3.92 -7.85 -23.33
C VAL A 78 -3.71 -6.33 -23.17
N SER A 79 -2.45 -5.87 -23.09
CA SER A 79 -2.11 -4.45 -22.87
C SER A 79 -2.75 -3.49 -23.88
N PRO A 80 -2.79 -3.81 -25.19
CA PRO A 80 -3.36 -2.89 -26.19
C PRO A 80 -4.82 -2.53 -25.92
N THR A 81 -5.60 -3.42 -25.30
CA THR A 81 -7.02 -3.17 -24.99
C THR A 81 -7.22 -2.44 -23.67
N PHE A 82 -6.45 -2.80 -22.64
CA PHE A 82 -6.73 -2.31 -21.28
C PHE A 82 -5.87 -1.12 -20.84
N TYR A 83 -4.75 -0.84 -21.52
CA TYR A 83 -3.78 0.17 -21.11
C TYR A 83 -3.39 1.14 -22.21
N ASP A 84 -3.39 0.71 -23.47
CA ASP A 84 -3.05 1.59 -24.59
C ASP A 84 -4.29 2.33 -25.13
N ASP A 85 -5.49 1.80 -24.86
CA ASP A 85 -6.76 2.44 -25.17
C ASP A 85 -7.26 3.23 -23.94
N GLU A 86 -6.99 4.54 -23.94
CA GLU A 86 -7.46 5.46 -22.88
C GLU A 86 -8.98 5.57 -22.81
N SER A 87 -9.71 5.12 -23.84
CA SER A 87 -11.18 5.13 -23.86
C SER A 87 -11.80 3.85 -23.32
N PHE A 88 -11.01 2.84 -22.97
CA PHE A 88 -11.55 1.59 -22.47
C PHE A 88 -12.23 1.80 -21.11
N ASP A 89 -13.53 1.50 -21.07
CA ASP A 89 -14.32 1.36 -19.87
C ASP A 89 -14.97 -0.03 -19.86
N TRP A 90 -14.83 -0.78 -18.78
CA TRP A 90 -15.42 -2.11 -18.70
C TRP A 90 -16.95 -2.06 -18.70
N ARG A 91 -17.54 -0.93 -18.30
CA ARG A 91 -19.00 -0.68 -18.27
C ARG A 91 -19.61 -0.59 -19.67
N ASP A 92 -18.81 -0.17 -20.65
CA ASP A 92 -19.23 -0.11 -22.06
C ASP A 92 -19.19 -1.50 -22.74
N GLY A 93 -18.68 -2.50 -22.03
CA GLY A 93 -18.48 -3.86 -22.56
C GLY A 93 -17.27 -3.97 -23.49
N ILE A 94 -17.11 -5.15 -24.09
CA ILE A 94 -16.02 -5.44 -25.04
C ILE A 94 -16.61 -5.83 -26.40
N PRO A 95 -16.18 -5.19 -27.51
CA PRO A 95 -16.58 -5.59 -28.86
C PRO A 95 -16.28 -7.06 -29.15
N GLU A 96 -17.17 -7.76 -29.85
CA GLU A 96 -17.08 -9.21 -30.09
C GLU A 96 -15.74 -9.64 -30.73
N ALA A 97 -15.20 -8.83 -31.65
CA ALA A 97 -13.92 -9.10 -32.29
C ALA A 97 -12.75 -9.08 -31.28
N THR A 98 -12.78 -8.17 -30.32
CA THR A 98 -11.79 -8.04 -29.24
C THR A 98 -12.00 -9.11 -28.17
N ARG A 99 -13.26 -9.44 -27.86
CA ARG A 99 -13.62 -10.48 -26.89
C ARG A 99 -12.97 -11.81 -27.22
N GLY A 100 -13.13 -12.31 -28.46
CA GLY A 100 -12.55 -13.59 -28.87
C GLY A 100 -11.01 -13.63 -28.82
N GLN A 101 -10.35 -12.48 -29.06
CA GLN A 101 -8.89 -12.36 -28.93
C GLN A 101 -8.45 -12.47 -27.46
N LEU A 102 -9.12 -11.75 -26.57
CA LEU A 102 -8.83 -11.79 -25.13
C LEU A 102 -9.12 -13.16 -24.51
N GLU A 103 -10.22 -13.81 -24.90
CA GLU A 103 -10.52 -15.18 -24.47
C GLU A 103 -9.42 -16.16 -24.88
N THR A 104 -8.95 -16.04 -26.13
CA THR A 104 -7.85 -16.85 -26.65
C THR A 104 -6.55 -16.59 -25.88
N ALA A 105 -6.23 -15.32 -25.62
CA ALA A 105 -5.04 -14.94 -24.84
C ALA A 105 -5.09 -15.55 -23.44
N PHE A 106 -6.17 -15.34 -22.68
CA PHE A 106 -6.31 -15.92 -21.34
C PHE A 106 -6.32 -17.45 -21.34
N ALA A 107 -6.89 -18.10 -22.35
CA ALA A 107 -6.89 -19.56 -22.48
C ALA A 107 -5.52 -20.14 -22.88
N THR A 108 -4.65 -19.33 -23.49
CA THR A 108 -3.29 -19.75 -23.91
C THR A 108 -2.31 -19.82 -22.73
N TYR A 109 -2.53 -19.01 -21.68
CA TYR A 109 -1.64 -18.92 -20.53
C TYR A 109 -2.31 -19.29 -19.18
N PRO A 110 -3.01 -20.43 -19.05
CA PRO A 110 -3.72 -20.80 -17.82
C PRO A 110 -2.78 -21.00 -16.62
N GLN A 111 -1.50 -21.32 -16.86
CA GLN A 111 -0.47 -21.48 -15.84
C GLN A 111 -0.20 -20.21 -15.05
N VAL A 112 -0.40 -19.02 -15.64
CA VAL A 112 -0.21 -17.74 -14.94
C VAL A 112 -1.21 -17.64 -13.78
N PHE A 113 -2.49 -17.92 -14.05
CA PHE A 113 -3.53 -17.90 -13.03
C PHE A 113 -3.40 -19.04 -12.02
N ALA A 114 -2.96 -20.22 -12.45
CA ALA A 114 -2.68 -21.34 -11.54
C ALA A 114 -1.52 -21.02 -10.58
N ALA A 115 -0.49 -20.32 -11.05
CA ALA A 115 0.62 -19.87 -10.23
C ALA A 115 0.19 -18.77 -9.24
N VAL A 116 -0.64 -17.82 -9.66
CA VAL A 116 -1.23 -16.83 -8.74
C VAL A 116 -2.05 -17.53 -7.66
N HIS A 117 -2.92 -18.48 -8.04
CA HIS A 117 -3.70 -19.24 -7.07
C HIS A 117 -2.81 -20.03 -6.09
N SER A 118 -1.69 -20.59 -6.56
CA SER A 118 -0.72 -21.25 -5.68
C SER A 118 0.01 -20.26 -4.77
N ALA A 119 0.35 -19.08 -5.28
CA ALA A 119 1.03 -18.02 -4.54
C ALA A 119 0.18 -17.47 -3.39
N ILE A 120 -1.12 -17.25 -3.58
CA ILE A 120 -2.01 -16.71 -2.54
C ILE A 120 -2.28 -17.69 -1.39
N GLN A 121 -2.00 -18.99 -1.60
CA GLN A 121 -2.07 -20.02 -0.56
C GLN A 121 -0.77 -20.14 0.26
N CYS A 122 0.26 -19.36 -0.09
CA CYS A 122 1.53 -19.36 0.63
C CYS A 122 1.47 -18.55 1.93
N ASP A 123 2.32 -18.91 2.89
CA ASP A 123 2.37 -18.24 4.19
C ASP A 123 3.14 -16.91 4.12
N TYR A 124 4.09 -16.79 3.19
CA TYR A 124 4.96 -15.63 3.08
C TYR A 124 5.36 -15.30 1.64
N TYR A 125 5.84 -14.08 1.47
CA TYR A 125 6.45 -13.60 0.24
C TYR A 125 7.88 -13.12 0.53
N SER A 126 8.81 -13.46 -0.34
CA SER A 126 10.16 -12.93 -0.30
C SER A 126 10.73 -12.85 -1.71
N ASN A 127 11.08 -11.65 -2.17
CA ASN A 127 11.61 -11.42 -3.53
C ASN A 127 13.03 -11.98 -3.78
N PHE A 128 13.72 -12.47 -2.76
CA PHE A 128 15.08 -12.97 -2.90
C PHE A 128 15.06 -14.42 -3.34
N ASP A 129 15.78 -14.81 -4.39
CA ASP A 129 16.01 -16.22 -4.75
C ASP A 129 17.15 -16.84 -3.95
N LYS A 130 18.07 -15.98 -3.52
CA LYS A 130 19.23 -16.30 -2.69
C LYS A 130 19.60 -15.11 -1.82
N PRO A 131 20.17 -15.35 -0.62
CA PRO A 131 20.71 -14.29 0.22
C PRO A 131 21.75 -13.44 -0.53
N ALA A 132 21.73 -12.13 -0.27
CA ALA A 132 22.65 -11.18 -0.87
C ALA A 132 23.92 -11.09 -0.01
N SER A 133 25.08 -11.09 -0.65
CA SER A 133 26.36 -10.97 0.05
C SER A 133 26.80 -9.52 0.32
N SER A 134 26.09 -8.55 -0.24
CA SER A 134 26.40 -7.11 -0.09
C SER A 134 25.13 -6.27 -0.24
N ILE A 135 25.19 -5.04 0.27
CA ILE A 135 24.11 -4.04 0.11
C ILE A 135 23.80 -3.72 -1.35
N THR A 136 24.81 -3.63 -2.20
CA THR A 136 24.61 -3.38 -3.64
C THR A 136 23.91 -4.56 -4.30
N ALA A 137 24.30 -5.80 -3.98
CA ALA A 137 23.63 -6.99 -4.51
C ALA A 137 22.18 -7.08 -4.02
N PHE A 138 21.93 -6.74 -2.76
CA PHE A 138 20.59 -6.70 -2.17
C PHE A 138 19.70 -5.67 -2.86
N GLN A 139 20.19 -4.45 -3.07
CA GLN A 139 19.46 -3.39 -3.78
C GLN A 139 19.17 -3.78 -5.24
N GLN A 140 20.12 -4.40 -5.93
CA GLN A 140 19.91 -4.86 -7.29
C GLN A 140 18.82 -5.94 -7.36
N GLN A 141 18.85 -6.93 -6.45
CA GLN A 141 17.83 -7.98 -6.38
C GLN A 141 16.43 -7.38 -6.15
N LEU A 142 16.30 -6.35 -5.30
CA LEU A 142 15.03 -5.66 -5.09
C LEU A 142 14.54 -5.01 -6.38
N LEU A 143 15.39 -4.27 -7.08
CA LEU A 143 15.03 -3.57 -8.32
C LEU A 143 14.64 -4.52 -9.44
N ASP A 144 15.38 -5.61 -9.63
CA ASP A 144 15.13 -6.60 -10.68
C ASP A 144 13.77 -7.29 -10.53
N ARG A 145 13.26 -7.39 -9.30
CA ARG A 145 12.04 -8.14 -8.97
C ARG A 145 10.77 -7.29 -8.93
N VAL A 146 10.87 -5.96 -8.82
CA VAL A 146 9.72 -5.04 -8.88
C VAL A 146 8.91 -5.23 -10.17
N GLY A 147 9.57 -5.55 -11.28
CA GLY A 147 8.90 -5.74 -12.58
C GLY A 147 7.89 -6.88 -12.60
N ILE A 148 8.24 -8.03 -11.98
CA ILE A 148 7.39 -9.22 -11.97
C ILE A 148 6.08 -8.94 -11.24
N ILE A 149 6.15 -8.31 -10.06
CA ILE A 149 4.98 -7.92 -9.27
C ILE A 149 4.01 -7.08 -10.11
N ARG A 150 4.54 -6.06 -10.80
CA ARG A 150 3.71 -5.16 -11.62
C ARG A 150 3.08 -5.89 -12.80
N SER A 151 3.82 -6.74 -13.49
CA SER A 151 3.28 -7.49 -14.64
C SER A 151 2.19 -8.49 -14.21
N VAL A 152 2.38 -9.19 -13.09
CA VAL A 152 1.34 -10.09 -12.55
C VAL A 152 0.07 -9.32 -12.20
N HIS A 153 0.18 -8.20 -11.47
CA HIS A 153 -0.98 -7.37 -11.12
C HIS A 153 -1.68 -6.79 -12.33
N ARG A 154 -0.94 -6.37 -13.36
CA ARG A 154 -1.54 -5.87 -14.61
C ARG A 154 -2.31 -6.95 -15.37
N VAL A 155 -1.82 -8.19 -15.37
CA VAL A 155 -2.55 -9.32 -15.94
C VAL A 155 -3.82 -9.62 -15.15
N LEU A 156 -3.77 -9.56 -13.81
CA LEU A 156 -4.96 -9.72 -12.97
C LEU A 156 -5.97 -8.59 -13.18
N ASP A 157 -5.50 -7.35 -13.33
CA ASP A 157 -6.31 -6.17 -13.65
C ASP A 157 -7.01 -6.28 -14.99
N ALA A 158 -6.28 -6.63 -16.04
CA ALA A 158 -6.87 -6.99 -17.33
C ALA A 158 -7.91 -8.12 -17.20
N ARG A 159 -7.65 -9.12 -16.36
CA ARG A 159 -8.54 -10.27 -16.20
C ARG A 159 -9.84 -9.90 -15.50
N TYR A 160 -9.82 -9.17 -14.38
CA TYR A 160 -11.07 -8.79 -13.73
C TYR A 160 -11.86 -7.75 -14.53
N ARG A 161 -11.20 -6.84 -15.26
CA ARG A 161 -11.87 -5.91 -16.18
C ARG A 161 -12.55 -6.64 -17.33
N PHE A 162 -11.87 -7.62 -17.93
CA PHE A 162 -12.45 -8.49 -18.95
C PHE A 162 -13.69 -9.24 -18.45
N LEU A 163 -13.61 -9.80 -17.23
CA LEU A 163 -14.73 -10.52 -16.63
C LEU A 163 -15.91 -9.58 -16.34
N ALA A 164 -15.66 -8.38 -15.85
CA ALA A 164 -16.71 -7.38 -15.63
C ALA A 164 -17.36 -6.93 -16.95
N ALA A 165 -16.56 -6.64 -17.98
CA ALA A 165 -17.05 -6.26 -19.30
C ALA A 165 -17.77 -7.39 -20.08
N THR A 166 -17.74 -8.61 -19.54
CA THR A 166 -18.52 -9.77 -20.02
C THR A 166 -19.58 -10.20 -19.02
N GLU A 167 -19.98 -9.30 -18.11
CA GLU A 167 -21.05 -9.47 -17.12
C GLU A 167 -20.83 -10.63 -16.14
N GLN A 168 -19.59 -11.05 -15.96
CA GLN A 168 -19.19 -12.08 -14.99
C GLN A 168 -18.71 -11.42 -13.68
N PHE A 169 -19.52 -10.53 -13.11
CA PHE A 169 -19.17 -9.65 -11.99
C PHE A 169 -18.64 -10.40 -10.76
N ASP A 170 -19.33 -11.45 -10.31
CA ASP A 170 -18.88 -12.28 -9.18
C ASP A 170 -17.51 -12.94 -9.42
N LYS A 171 -17.20 -13.31 -10.68
CA LYS A 171 -15.88 -13.87 -11.02
C LYS A 171 -14.83 -12.77 -11.08
N ALA A 172 -15.17 -11.59 -11.61
CA ALA A 172 -14.29 -10.43 -11.63
C ALA A 172 -13.87 -10.04 -10.21
N ALA A 173 -14.83 -9.95 -9.29
CA ALA A 173 -14.58 -9.61 -7.90
C ALA A 173 -13.67 -10.63 -7.19
N ARG A 174 -13.83 -11.93 -7.49
CA ARG A 174 -12.94 -12.98 -6.95
C ARG A 174 -11.51 -12.87 -7.45
N VAL A 175 -11.31 -12.49 -8.72
CA VAL A 175 -9.95 -12.24 -9.25
C VAL A 175 -9.35 -10.99 -8.61
N ALA A 176 -10.15 -9.96 -8.35
CA ALA A 176 -9.72 -8.78 -7.61
C ALA A 176 -9.36 -9.11 -6.14
N ASP A 177 -10.12 -10.00 -5.48
CA ASP A 177 -9.81 -10.53 -4.14
C ASP A 177 -8.49 -11.34 -4.11
N ASP A 178 -8.27 -12.20 -5.10
CA ASP A 178 -6.97 -12.90 -5.28
C ASP A 178 -5.82 -11.88 -5.42
N ALA A 179 -6.04 -10.79 -6.16
CA ALA A 179 -5.06 -9.72 -6.31
C ALA A 179 -4.81 -8.97 -4.98
N LEU A 180 -5.84 -8.67 -4.18
CA LEU A 180 -5.67 -8.07 -2.84
C LEU A 180 -4.87 -8.99 -1.91
N THR A 181 -5.19 -10.29 -1.92
CA THR A 181 -4.46 -11.29 -1.14
C THR A 181 -2.99 -11.31 -1.52
N LEU A 182 -2.69 -11.25 -2.83
CA LEU A 182 -1.32 -11.18 -3.32
C LEU A 182 -0.60 -9.89 -2.90
N VAL A 183 -1.28 -8.73 -2.94
CA VAL A 183 -0.72 -7.47 -2.41
C VAL A 183 -0.34 -7.63 -0.94
N ARG A 184 -1.21 -8.23 -0.11
CA ARG A 184 -0.94 -8.43 1.33
C ARG A 184 0.30 -9.27 1.57
N LEU A 185 0.52 -10.29 0.73
CA LEU A 185 1.73 -11.10 0.78
C LEU A 185 2.95 -10.27 0.39
N GLN A 186 2.91 -9.55 -0.72
CA GLN A 186 4.03 -8.73 -1.22
C GLN A 186 4.45 -7.61 -0.25
N GLU A 187 3.53 -7.11 0.55
CA GLU A 187 3.82 -6.12 1.60
C GLU A 187 4.72 -6.64 2.74
N GLN A 188 5.01 -7.93 2.78
CA GLN A 188 6.01 -8.52 3.69
C GLN A 188 7.45 -8.26 3.24
N ASP A 189 7.66 -7.87 1.97
CA ASP A 189 8.99 -7.58 1.47
C ASP A 189 9.63 -6.40 2.20
N PRO A 190 10.97 -6.42 2.33
CA PRO A 190 11.68 -5.31 2.94
C PRO A 190 11.70 -4.11 1.99
N THR A 191 11.60 -2.91 2.57
CA THR A 191 11.71 -1.56 1.97
C THR A 191 10.40 -0.80 1.76
N ILE A 192 10.53 0.53 1.81
CA ILE A 192 9.43 1.44 1.50
C ILE A 192 9.02 1.39 0.02
N ILE A 193 9.96 1.16 -0.90
CA ILE A 193 9.68 1.15 -2.34
C ILE A 193 8.77 -0.02 -2.71
N GLN A 194 8.99 -1.18 -2.09
CA GLN A 194 8.13 -2.35 -2.30
C GLN A 194 6.75 -2.13 -1.70
N TYR A 195 6.67 -1.58 -0.48
CA TYR A 195 5.39 -1.17 0.10
C TYR A 195 4.62 -0.21 -0.82
N MET A 196 5.28 0.84 -1.33
CA MET A 196 4.62 1.81 -2.21
C MET A 196 4.17 1.18 -3.54
N THR A 197 4.93 0.22 -4.07
CA THR A 197 4.53 -0.52 -5.27
C THR A 197 3.30 -1.40 -5.00
N ALA A 198 3.29 -2.13 -3.88
CA ALA A 198 2.15 -2.95 -3.47
C ALA A 198 0.90 -2.08 -3.19
N ALA A 199 1.06 -0.94 -2.53
CA ALA A 199 0.00 0.01 -2.28
C ALA A 199 -0.56 0.65 -3.58
N ALA A 200 0.29 0.87 -4.60
CA ALA A 200 -0.17 1.31 -5.91
C ALA A 200 -1.02 0.23 -6.61
N CYS A 201 -0.64 -1.04 -6.52
CA CYS A 201 -1.46 -2.16 -7.00
C CYS A 201 -2.78 -2.24 -6.24
N ARG A 202 -2.76 -2.12 -4.90
CA ARG A 202 -3.97 -2.08 -4.07
C ARG A 202 -4.93 -0.99 -4.54
N ASN A 203 -4.44 0.21 -4.78
CA ASN A 203 -5.24 1.36 -5.19
C ASN A 203 -6.14 1.02 -6.40
N SER A 204 -5.53 0.50 -7.47
CA SER A 204 -6.27 0.11 -8.68
C SER A 204 -7.34 -0.94 -8.40
N ILE A 205 -7.06 -1.87 -7.48
CA ILE A 205 -7.99 -2.94 -7.13
C ILE A 205 -9.16 -2.37 -6.28
N LEU A 206 -8.88 -1.47 -5.35
CA LEU A 206 -9.90 -0.81 -4.53
C LEU A 206 -10.85 0.03 -5.40
N ASP A 207 -10.30 0.77 -6.36
CA ASP A 207 -11.10 1.60 -7.27
C ASP A 207 -12.03 0.72 -8.12
N PHE A 208 -11.50 -0.37 -8.71
CA PHE A 208 -12.31 -1.34 -9.44
C PHE A 208 -13.40 -2.01 -8.57
N LEU A 209 -13.05 -2.45 -7.36
CA LEU A 209 -14.01 -3.09 -6.45
C LEU A 209 -15.11 -2.12 -6.03
N ALA A 210 -14.80 -0.84 -5.82
CA ALA A 210 -15.79 0.15 -5.48
C ALA A 210 -16.79 0.39 -6.61
N GLU A 211 -16.32 0.51 -7.86
CA GLU A 211 -17.19 0.60 -9.03
C GLU A 211 -18.07 -0.64 -9.15
N LEU A 212 -17.50 -1.83 -8.91
CA LEU A 212 -18.22 -3.09 -9.00
C LEU A 212 -19.28 -3.24 -7.90
N VAL A 213 -19.00 -2.82 -6.67
CA VAL A 213 -19.99 -2.76 -5.59
C VAL A 213 -21.09 -1.73 -5.91
N ALA A 214 -20.72 -0.58 -6.48
CA ALA A 214 -21.68 0.45 -6.88
C ALA A 214 -22.62 0.01 -8.01
N SER A 215 -22.23 -0.97 -8.82
CA SER A 215 -23.05 -1.53 -9.91
C SER A 215 -24.22 -2.41 -9.46
N ASP A 216 -24.37 -2.70 -8.15
CA ASP A 216 -25.42 -3.56 -7.60
C ASP A 216 -25.52 -4.95 -8.26
N SER A 217 -24.39 -5.44 -8.77
CA SER A 217 -24.32 -6.67 -9.55
C SER A 217 -23.59 -7.82 -8.84
N LEU A 218 -23.23 -7.64 -7.56
CA LEU A 218 -22.50 -8.61 -6.76
C LEU A 218 -23.41 -9.38 -5.79
N SER A 219 -23.16 -10.68 -5.66
CA SER A 219 -23.86 -11.47 -4.64
C SER A 219 -23.40 -11.13 -3.21
N GLU A 220 -24.30 -11.30 -2.23
CA GLU A 220 -24.00 -11.06 -0.80
C GLU A 220 -22.77 -11.85 -0.31
N ASN A 221 -22.60 -13.08 -0.81
CA ASN A 221 -21.44 -13.92 -0.50
C ASN A 221 -20.14 -13.27 -0.98
N VAL A 222 -20.11 -12.74 -2.20
CA VAL A 222 -18.94 -12.06 -2.76
C VAL A 222 -18.63 -10.77 -2.00
N LEU A 223 -19.65 -9.99 -1.65
CA LEU A 223 -19.48 -8.81 -0.78
C LEU A 223 -18.90 -9.18 0.59
N GLY A 224 -19.28 -10.33 1.16
CA GLY A 224 -18.71 -10.88 2.39
C GLY A 224 -17.23 -11.25 2.26
N ILE A 225 -16.81 -11.82 1.14
CA ILE A 225 -15.41 -12.16 0.86
C ILE A 225 -14.56 -10.89 0.76
N ILE A 226 -15.01 -9.92 -0.03
CA ILE A 226 -14.30 -8.64 -0.22
C ILE A 226 -14.11 -7.93 1.12
N ASP A 227 -15.17 -7.76 1.90
CA ASP A 227 -15.08 -7.10 3.22
C ASP A 227 -14.14 -7.86 4.18
N ALA A 228 -14.12 -9.19 4.14
CA ALA A 228 -13.21 -9.99 4.96
C ALA A 228 -11.73 -9.75 4.60
N GLU A 229 -11.37 -9.62 3.32
CA GLU A 229 -10.00 -9.29 2.92
C GLU A 229 -9.67 -7.83 3.21
N LEU A 230 -10.58 -6.89 2.96
CA LEU A 230 -10.39 -5.46 3.27
C LEU A 230 -10.04 -5.23 4.75
N ARG A 231 -10.67 -5.96 5.68
CA ARG A 231 -10.34 -5.91 7.12
C ARG A 231 -8.88 -6.25 7.41
N ARG A 232 -8.28 -7.15 6.64
CA ARG A 232 -6.86 -7.54 6.82
C ARG A 232 -5.90 -6.46 6.36
N HIS A 233 -6.36 -5.47 5.59
CA HIS A 233 -5.54 -4.36 5.13
C HIS A 233 -5.63 -3.12 6.03
N VAL A 234 -6.68 -2.94 6.84
CA VAL A 234 -6.93 -1.70 7.61
C VAL A 234 -5.79 -1.30 8.57
N ALA A 235 -5.17 -2.27 9.23
CA ALA A 235 -4.16 -2.01 10.26
C ALA A 235 -2.90 -1.30 9.72
N MET A 236 -2.60 -1.44 8.42
CA MET A 236 -1.40 -0.87 7.78
C MET A 236 -0.08 -1.27 8.47
N ASP A 237 -0.05 -2.40 9.18
CA ASP A 237 1.16 -2.94 9.82
C ASP A 237 2.30 -3.14 8.82
N SER A 238 1.97 -3.35 7.55
CA SER A 238 2.92 -3.43 6.44
C SER A 238 3.73 -2.16 6.23
N PHE A 239 3.15 -0.97 6.41
CA PHE A 239 3.91 0.28 6.34
C PHE A 239 4.92 0.38 7.48
N VAL A 240 4.51 0.03 8.70
CA VAL A 240 5.39 0.01 9.87
C VAL A 240 6.52 -1.02 9.70
N HIS A 241 6.20 -2.18 9.14
CA HIS A 241 7.19 -3.20 8.76
C HIS A 241 8.18 -2.67 7.71
N ALA A 242 7.69 -2.01 6.66
CA ALA A 242 8.52 -1.39 5.64
C ALA A 242 9.48 -0.35 6.24
N LEU A 243 9.01 0.51 7.16
CA LEU A 243 9.88 1.47 7.87
C LEU A 243 10.92 0.77 8.77
N LYS A 244 10.55 -0.29 9.47
CA LYS A 244 11.49 -1.06 10.32
C LYS A 244 12.59 -1.73 9.49
N THR A 245 12.24 -2.29 8.33
CA THR A 245 13.18 -2.95 7.43
C THR A 245 14.04 -1.95 6.66
N GLU A 246 13.46 -0.81 6.23
CA GLU A 246 14.19 0.32 5.65
C GLU A 246 15.23 0.89 6.62
N ARG A 247 14.89 1.00 7.92
CA ARG A 247 15.85 1.41 8.96
C ARG A 247 17.06 0.50 9.03
N ALA A 248 16.87 -0.82 8.88
CA ALA A 248 17.97 -1.78 8.86
C ALA A 248 18.90 -1.54 7.65
N LEU A 249 18.34 -1.22 6.48
CA LEU A 249 19.13 -0.84 5.30
C LEU A 249 19.92 0.44 5.51
N GLY A 250 19.30 1.46 6.12
CA GLY A 250 20.00 2.71 6.45
C GLY A 250 21.16 2.50 7.44
N ILE A 251 20.99 1.61 8.44
CA ILE A 251 22.07 1.21 9.37
C ILE A 251 23.21 0.52 8.61
N GLU A 252 22.90 -0.45 7.76
CA GLU A 252 23.90 -1.21 6.98
C GLU A 252 24.70 -0.28 6.05
N LEU A 253 24.02 0.58 5.29
CA LEU A 253 24.63 1.56 4.39
C LEU A 253 25.57 2.50 5.15
N SER A 254 25.13 2.99 6.30
CA SER A 254 25.92 3.90 7.15
C SER A 254 27.14 3.21 7.77
N SER A 255 27.03 1.92 8.10
CA SER A 255 28.08 1.16 8.79
C SER A 255 29.19 0.66 7.87
N ASN A 256 28.87 0.38 6.60
CA ASN A 256 29.81 -0.15 5.61
C ASN A 256 30.49 0.92 4.74
N THR A 257 30.19 2.21 4.95
CA THR A 257 30.87 3.29 4.24
C THR A 257 32.31 3.44 4.80
N PRO A 258 33.38 3.36 3.97
CA PRO A 258 34.76 3.40 4.45
C PRO A 258 35.06 4.63 5.32
N LEU A 259 35.94 4.42 6.31
CA LEU A 259 36.40 5.37 7.35
C LEU A 259 36.83 6.77 6.87
N GLY A 260 36.95 7.01 5.56
CA GLY A 260 37.34 8.29 4.95
C GLY A 260 36.28 9.39 5.00
N LEU A 261 35.03 9.06 5.33
CA LEU A 261 33.98 10.03 5.60
C LEU A 261 33.47 9.83 7.04
N ALA A 262 34.18 10.42 8.02
CA ALA A 262 33.66 10.59 9.39
C ALA A 262 32.31 11.33 9.44
N ILE A 263 31.80 11.79 8.28
CA ILE A 263 30.49 12.38 8.02
C ILE A 263 29.38 11.32 8.00
N SER A 264 29.60 10.05 7.65
CA SER A 264 28.50 9.04 7.64
C SER A 264 27.99 8.71 9.05
N GLY A 265 28.90 8.53 10.00
CA GLY A 265 28.56 8.47 11.42
C GLY A 265 27.94 9.78 11.92
N GLN A 266 28.14 10.91 11.23
CA GLN A 266 27.51 12.17 11.58
C GLN A 266 25.98 12.17 11.42
N MET A 267 25.48 11.29 10.60
CA MET A 267 24.12 11.38 10.08
C MET A 267 23.24 10.21 10.51
N LEU A 268 23.84 9.08 10.90
CA LEU A 268 23.09 7.90 11.36
C LEU A 268 22.23 8.19 12.59
N GLN A 269 22.68 8.97 13.57
CA GLN A 269 21.86 9.28 14.75
C GLN A 269 20.60 10.10 14.39
N PRO A 270 20.69 11.24 13.66
CA PRO A 270 19.51 11.93 13.11
C PRO A 270 18.59 11.02 12.30
N TYR A 271 19.14 10.13 11.47
CA TYR A 271 18.36 9.15 10.71
C TYR A 271 17.59 8.18 11.62
N LEU A 272 18.25 7.62 12.66
CA LEU A 272 17.60 6.72 13.61
C LEU A 272 16.48 7.40 14.41
N ASP A 273 16.68 8.68 14.78
CA ASP A 273 15.65 9.48 15.44
C ASP A 273 14.47 9.72 14.48
N TYR A 274 14.74 10.11 13.23
CA TYR A 274 13.71 10.26 12.19
C TYR A 274 12.91 8.97 11.96
N MET A 275 13.58 7.83 11.80
CA MET A 275 12.92 6.54 11.57
C MET A 275 12.13 6.08 12.79
N ARG A 276 12.60 6.33 14.02
CA ARG A 276 11.81 6.06 15.24
C ARG A 276 10.50 6.83 15.20
N ASP A 277 10.56 8.11 14.88
CA ASP A 277 9.39 8.98 14.87
C ASP A 277 8.43 8.59 13.74
N GLN A 278 8.93 8.28 12.54
CA GLN A 278 8.11 7.74 11.44
C GLN A 278 7.45 6.40 11.77
N ILE A 279 8.17 5.48 12.43
CA ILE A 279 7.62 4.19 12.88
C ILE A 279 6.52 4.41 13.92
N ALA A 280 6.72 5.33 14.87
CA ALA A 280 5.71 5.66 15.87
C ALA A 280 4.47 6.27 15.22
N MET A 281 4.64 7.20 14.28
CA MET A 281 3.52 7.82 13.54
C MET A 281 2.79 6.82 12.64
N GLY A 282 3.50 5.88 12.01
CA GLY A 282 2.88 4.85 11.18
C GLY A 282 2.02 3.87 11.99
N ALA A 283 2.33 3.69 13.28
CA ALA A 283 1.58 2.82 14.19
C ALA A 283 0.30 3.48 14.74
N ILE A 284 0.06 4.76 14.46
CA ILE A 284 -1.03 5.59 15.00
C ILE A 284 -1.87 6.13 13.82
N SER A 285 -3.16 6.43 14.01
CA SER A 285 -3.95 7.12 12.97
C SER A 285 -3.71 8.64 12.99
N ARG A 286 -3.63 9.30 11.82
CA ARG A 286 -3.23 10.72 11.68
C ARG A 286 -4.00 11.69 12.59
N PHE A 287 -5.25 11.41 12.93
CA PHE A 287 -6.05 12.22 13.84
C PHE A 287 -5.67 12.08 15.33
N GLU A 288 -5.09 10.96 15.75
CA GLU A 288 -4.86 10.69 17.18
C GLU A 288 -3.78 11.58 17.79
N GLU A 289 -2.99 12.29 16.99
CA GLU A 289 -2.18 13.43 17.43
C GLU A 289 -1.73 14.22 16.21
N ALA A 290 -1.75 15.56 16.28
CA ALA A 290 -1.13 16.42 15.28
C ALA A 290 0.35 16.04 15.17
N ALA A 291 0.66 15.17 14.21
CA ALA A 291 1.98 14.59 14.05
C ALA A 291 3.02 15.71 14.07
N PRO A 292 4.02 15.68 14.96
CA PRO A 292 5.02 16.73 15.02
C PRO A 292 5.65 16.86 13.63
N MET A 293 5.64 18.07 13.09
CA MET A 293 6.30 18.35 11.80
C MET A 293 7.79 18.04 11.97
N ILE A 294 8.23 16.90 11.45
CA ILE A 294 9.63 16.51 11.57
C ILE A 294 10.43 17.39 10.61
N THR A 295 11.04 18.44 11.14
CA THR A 295 12.01 19.22 10.38
C THR A 295 13.31 18.42 10.32
N ALA A 296 13.50 17.73 9.20
CA ALA A 296 14.74 17.06 8.87
C ALA A 296 15.87 18.11 8.73
N THR A 297 16.55 18.46 9.83
CA THR A 297 17.63 19.46 9.79
C THR A 297 18.96 18.90 9.25
N ALA A 298 19.07 17.58 9.12
CA ALA A 298 20.26 16.90 8.58
C ALA A 298 20.08 16.62 7.08
N ALA A 299 21.09 16.98 6.27
CA ALA A 299 21.06 16.87 4.81
C ALA A 299 20.70 15.48 4.26
N GLU A 300 21.05 14.38 4.95
CA GLU A 300 20.68 13.02 4.51
C GLU A 300 19.23 12.65 4.86
N VAL A 301 18.71 13.13 6.00
CA VAL A 301 17.28 12.97 6.31
C VAL A 301 16.45 13.72 5.27
N ALA A 302 16.93 14.85 4.75
CA ALA A 302 16.28 15.55 3.64
C ALA A 302 16.21 14.75 2.33
N VAL A 303 17.10 13.77 2.11
CA VAL A 303 17.07 12.90 0.93
C VAL A 303 16.01 11.80 1.08
N VAL A 304 15.89 11.23 2.29
CA VAL A 304 15.00 10.08 2.54
C VAL A 304 13.59 10.51 2.97
N ALA A 305 13.46 11.67 3.62
CA ALA A 305 12.19 12.12 4.18
C ALA A 305 11.05 12.24 3.16
N PRO A 306 11.25 12.79 1.95
CA PRO A 306 10.17 12.87 0.96
C PRO A 306 9.57 11.50 0.62
N ALA A 307 10.38 10.44 0.54
CA ALA A 307 9.89 9.10 0.25
C ALA A 307 9.08 8.51 1.42
N MET A 308 9.52 8.70 2.67
CA MET A 308 8.78 8.22 3.85
C MET A 308 7.49 8.99 4.07
N ASP A 309 7.52 10.32 3.86
CA ASP A 309 6.33 11.16 3.96
C ASP A 309 5.32 10.84 2.85
N ALA A 310 5.78 10.59 1.61
CA ALA A 310 4.93 10.11 0.52
C ALA A 310 4.34 8.72 0.83
N GLY A 311 5.14 7.81 1.38
CA GLY A 311 4.67 6.50 1.82
C GLY A 311 3.60 6.60 2.91
N ARG A 312 3.77 7.51 3.87
CA ARG A 312 2.78 7.77 4.93
C ARG A 312 1.51 8.42 4.37
N ALA A 313 1.62 9.38 3.47
CA ALA A 313 0.46 9.99 2.81
C ALA A 313 -0.33 8.92 2.04
N LEU A 314 0.37 8.09 1.27
CA LEU A 314 -0.21 6.94 0.57
C LEU A 314 -0.92 5.98 1.53
N MET A 315 -0.29 5.59 2.64
CA MET A 315 -0.88 4.73 3.67
C MET A 315 -2.20 5.29 4.20
N ASN A 316 -2.25 6.58 4.53
CA ASN A 316 -3.48 7.20 5.06
C ASN A 316 -4.59 7.26 4.00
N ARG A 317 -4.24 7.56 2.75
CA ARG A 317 -5.19 7.48 1.62
C ARG A 317 -5.73 6.06 1.42
N GLN A 318 -4.86 5.04 1.49
CA GLN A 318 -5.30 3.63 1.43
C GLN A 318 -6.28 3.29 2.55
N ARG A 319 -5.95 3.69 3.78
CA ARG A 319 -6.80 3.46 4.94
C ARG A 319 -8.18 4.12 4.75
N ALA A 320 -8.22 5.36 4.26
CA ALA A 320 -9.46 6.05 3.94
C ALA A 320 -10.28 5.29 2.88
N LYS A 321 -9.68 4.95 1.72
CA LYS A 321 -10.36 4.18 0.66
C LYS A 321 -10.91 2.85 1.16
N ILE A 322 -10.13 2.08 1.93
CA ILE A 322 -10.60 0.81 2.49
C ILE A 322 -11.81 1.01 3.41
N ARG A 323 -11.76 2.01 4.31
CA ARG A 323 -12.87 2.32 5.21
C ARG A 323 -14.12 2.76 4.44
N CYS A 324 -13.96 3.63 3.45
CA CYS A 324 -15.05 4.04 2.56
C CYS A 324 -15.66 2.82 1.85
N LEU A 325 -14.86 1.92 1.29
CA LEU A 325 -15.37 0.76 0.54
C LEU A 325 -16.12 -0.21 1.45
N ARG A 326 -15.61 -0.45 2.66
CA ARG A 326 -16.30 -1.29 3.63
C ARG A 326 -17.63 -0.69 4.05
N LEU A 327 -17.69 0.63 4.23
CA LEU A 327 -18.96 1.32 4.51
C LEU A 327 -19.93 1.23 3.33
N VAL A 328 -19.46 1.41 2.09
CA VAL A 328 -20.28 1.20 0.88
C VAL A 328 -20.84 -0.23 0.82
N ILE A 329 -20.01 -1.25 1.07
CA ILE A 329 -20.45 -2.65 1.11
C ILE A 329 -21.53 -2.86 2.17
N ALA A 330 -21.39 -2.26 3.35
CA ALA A 330 -22.34 -2.42 4.43
C ALA A 330 -23.69 -1.74 4.12
N LEU A 331 -23.65 -0.52 3.58
CA LEU A 331 -24.84 0.20 3.09
C LEU A 331 -25.57 -0.59 2.00
N HIS A 332 -24.80 -1.20 1.10
CA HIS A 332 -25.33 -2.01 0.01
C HIS A 332 -26.01 -3.30 0.52
N LYS A 333 -25.39 -4.00 1.46
CA LYS A 333 -26.02 -5.15 2.13
C LYS A 333 -27.32 -4.75 2.83
N GLN A 334 -27.37 -3.57 3.44
CA GLN A 334 -28.59 -3.10 4.08
C GLN A 334 -29.70 -2.81 3.07
N SER A 335 -29.39 -2.18 1.93
CA SER A 335 -30.40 -1.93 0.90
C SER A 335 -31.01 -3.22 0.35
N LEU A 336 -30.20 -4.27 0.20
CA LEU A 336 -30.68 -5.60 -0.18
C LEU A 336 -31.63 -6.23 0.86
N VAL A 337 -31.39 -5.99 2.15
CA VAL A 337 -32.25 -6.51 3.24
C VAL A 337 -33.54 -5.69 3.39
N ASN A 338 -33.47 -4.38 3.14
CA ASN A 338 -34.53 -3.41 3.44
C ASN A 338 -35.22 -2.82 2.19
N GLU A 339 -35.37 -3.61 1.11
CA GLU A 339 -36.03 -3.23 -0.17
C GLU A 339 -37.39 -2.50 -0.02
N THR A 340 -38.01 -2.52 1.16
CA THR A 340 -39.31 -1.90 1.46
C THR A 340 -39.28 -0.65 2.34
N SER A 341 -38.13 -0.14 2.83
CA SER A 341 -38.13 0.93 3.86
C SER A 341 -37.14 2.07 3.71
N LEU A 342 -36.21 2.02 2.75
CA LEU A 342 -35.39 3.20 2.45
C LEU A 342 -36.11 4.04 1.39
N SER A 343 -37.08 4.84 1.84
CA SER A 343 -37.58 5.98 1.06
C SER A 343 -36.39 6.72 0.45
N PRO A 344 -36.49 7.26 -0.78
CA PRO A 344 -35.44 8.07 -1.36
C PRO A 344 -35.15 9.22 -0.39
N MET A 345 -34.07 9.08 0.37
CA MET A 345 -33.47 10.12 1.20
C MET A 345 -32.90 11.16 0.24
N SER A 346 -33.77 11.95 -0.41
CA SER A 346 -33.34 12.98 -1.35
C SER A 346 -32.68 14.16 -0.66
N ASP A 347 -32.75 14.25 0.67
CA ASP A 347 -32.31 15.41 1.45
C ASP A 347 -31.74 15.05 2.83
N ALA A 348 -31.20 13.83 3.00
CA ALA A 348 -30.60 13.44 4.27
C ALA A 348 -29.35 14.29 4.55
N GLY A 349 -29.51 15.32 5.38
CA GLY A 349 -28.40 16.17 5.80
C GLY A 349 -27.35 15.39 6.62
N PRO A 350 -26.16 15.96 6.85
CA PRO A 350 -25.06 15.33 7.59
C PRO A 350 -25.43 14.73 8.97
N HIS A 351 -26.55 15.17 9.57
CA HIS A 351 -27.05 14.67 10.85
C HIS A 351 -27.66 13.26 10.78
N GLU A 352 -28.34 12.90 9.69
CA GLU A 352 -28.95 11.56 9.56
C GLU A 352 -27.89 10.48 9.31
N ILE A 353 -26.78 10.84 8.66
CA ILE A 353 -25.61 9.97 8.48
C ILE A 353 -24.88 9.75 9.81
N ALA A 354 -24.77 10.79 10.64
CA ALA A 354 -24.23 10.65 11.99
C ALA A 354 -25.10 9.76 12.89
N GLU A 355 -26.44 9.79 12.71
CA GLU A 355 -27.36 8.87 13.38
C GLU A 355 -27.23 7.42 12.85
N LEU A 356 -27.12 7.22 11.53
CA LEU A 356 -26.81 5.90 10.94
C LEU A 356 -25.49 5.36 11.51
N ILE A 357 -24.46 6.19 11.58
CA ILE A 357 -23.15 5.82 12.14
C ILE A 357 -23.24 5.50 13.63
N ALA A 358 -24.01 6.27 14.40
CA ALA A 358 -24.28 5.97 15.82
C ALA A 358 -25.16 4.71 16.02
N GLU A 359 -25.97 4.33 15.03
CA GLU A 359 -26.71 3.08 15.00
C GLU A 359 -25.81 1.89 14.61
N PHE A 360 -24.84 2.10 13.71
CA PHE A 360 -23.81 1.13 13.37
C PHE A 360 -22.96 0.76 14.59
N GLU A 361 -22.61 1.73 15.42
CA GLU A 361 -21.87 1.48 16.67
C GLU A 361 -22.64 0.57 17.65
N LYS A 362 -23.97 0.48 17.53
CA LYS A 362 -24.83 -0.33 18.43
C LYS A 362 -25.09 -1.74 17.94
N THR A 363 -24.95 -2.00 16.63
CA THR A 363 -25.37 -3.28 16.03
C THR A 363 -24.19 -4.01 15.38
N SER A 364 -23.76 -5.12 15.99
CA SER A 364 -22.69 -5.98 15.46
C SER A 364 -23.05 -6.67 14.14
N GLU A 365 -24.28 -6.52 13.66
CA GLU A 365 -24.83 -7.19 12.47
C GLU A 365 -24.17 -6.71 11.17
N TRP A 366 -23.60 -5.51 11.18
CA TRP A 366 -22.99 -4.89 10.00
C TRP A 366 -21.53 -5.30 9.77
N GLY A 367 -20.90 -5.90 10.78
CA GLY A 367 -19.48 -6.26 10.72
C GLY A 367 -18.53 -5.05 10.66
N LEU A 368 -19.02 -3.84 10.89
CA LEU A 368 -18.23 -2.62 11.03
C LEU A 368 -17.91 -2.37 12.50
N SER A 369 -16.70 -1.89 12.75
CA SER A 369 -16.27 -1.34 14.03
C SER A 369 -16.29 0.19 13.97
N ARG A 370 -16.18 0.85 15.13
CA ARG A 370 -16.06 2.31 15.21
C ARG A 370 -14.92 2.84 14.35
N ASP A 371 -13.78 2.16 14.33
CA ASP A 371 -12.64 2.61 13.54
C ASP A 371 -12.92 2.57 12.03
N ASP A 372 -13.89 1.78 11.57
CA ASP A 372 -14.21 1.62 10.15
C ASP A 372 -15.03 2.78 9.58
N VAL A 373 -15.69 3.54 10.45
CA VAL A 373 -16.57 4.65 10.09
C VAL A 373 -15.97 6.03 10.42
N ILE A 374 -14.76 6.04 10.97
CA ILE A 374 -14.03 7.28 11.29
C ILE A 374 -13.03 7.59 10.19
N ASP A 375 -13.05 8.84 9.75
CA ASP A 375 -12.10 9.43 8.81
C ASP A 375 -10.68 9.42 9.42
N PRO A 376 -9.69 8.82 8.74
CA PRO A 376 -8.32 8.74 9.27
C PRO A 376 -7.56 10.07 9.31
N PHE A 377 -8.00 11.09 8.57
CA PHE A 377 -7.41 12.42 8.51
C PHE A 377 -8.03 13.39 9.54
N SER A 378 -9.36 13.39 9.68
CA SER A 378 -10.06 14.36 10.54
C SER A 378 -10.52 13.80 11.89
N GLY A 379 -10.60 12.48 12.03
CA GLY A 379 -11.17 11.81 13.21
C GLY A 379 -12.66 11.98 13.39
N GLN A 380 -13.32 12.64 12.44
CA GLN A 380 -14.77 12.74 12.37
C GLN A 380 -15.32 11.50 11.65
N PRO A 381 -16.64 11.24 11.73
CA PRO A 381 -17.25 10.23 10.88
C PRO A 381 -16.98 10.48 9.40
N LEU A 382 -16.83 9.41 8.62
CA LEU A 382 -16.77 9.49 7.15
C LEU A 382 -18.03 10.17 6.61
N ILE A 383 -17.87 10.88 5.49
CA ILE A 383 -18.99 11.55 4.84
C ILE A 383 -19.66 10.54 3.91
N VAL A 384 -20.98 10.43 4.03
CA VAL A 384 -21.83 9.58 3.20
C VAL A 384 -22.85 10.48 2.53
N GLN A 385 -23.02 10.36 1.22
CA GLN A 385 -24.05 11.08 0.48
C GLN A 385 -24.79 10.12 -0.45
N ARG A 386 -26.04 10.43 -0.79
CA ARG A 386 -26.79 9.68 -1.80
C ARG A 386 -27.00 10.57 -3.01
N LEU A 387 -26.30 10.27 -4.10
CA LEU A 387 -26.39 11.02 -5.36
C LEU A 387 -26.90 10.10 -6.47
N ASN A 388 -27.95 10.52 -7.17
CA ASN A 388 -28.53 9.80 -8.31
C ASN A 388 -28.85 8.32 -8.02
N GLY A 389 -29.24 8.01 -6.78
CA GLY A 389 -29.56 6.64 -6.35
C GLY A 389 -28.38 5.85 -5.78
N TYR A 390 -27.15 6.32 -5.96
CA TYR A 390 -25.93 5.65 -5.50
C TYR A 390 -25.38 6.28 -4.21
N TRP A 391 -24.66 5.47 -3.43
CA TRP A 391 -23.93 5.93 -2.26
C TRP A 391 -22.56 6.49 -2.66
N GLN A 392 -22.29 7.74 -2.31
CA GLN A 392 -20.96 8.32 -2.27
C GLN A 392 -20.44 8.23 -0.84
N VAL A 393 -19.24 7.70 -0.64
CA VAL A 393 -18.61 7.66 0.68
C VAL A 393 -17.18 8.15 0.55
N TYR A 394 -16.82 9.15 1.35
CA TYR A 394 -15.52 9.79 1.25
C TYR A 394 -14.99 10.35 2.58
N SER A 395 -13.70 10.64 2.56
CA SER A 395 -12.89 11.25 3.60
C SER A 395 -12.36 12.58 3.10
N VAL A 396 -12.16 13.55 3.99
CA VAL A 396 -11.72 14.94 3.69
C VAL A 396 -10.25 15.07 3.25
N GLY A 397 -9.59 13.94 2.98
CA GLY A 397 -8.21 13.87 2.52
C GLY A 397 -7.18 14.65 3.35
N GLU A 398 -6.05 14.98 2.71
CA GLU A 398 -4.87 15.53 3.41
C GLU A 398 -5.04 16.99 3.80
N ASN A 399 -5.88 17.75 3.09
CA ASN A 399 -6.13 19.16 3.38
C ASN A 399 -7.09 19.37 4.57
N GLN A 400 -7.76 18.31 5.03
CA GLN A 400 -8.74 18.29 6.11
C GLN A 400 -9.93 19.23 5.87
N ARG A 401 -10.31 19.43 4.62
CA ARG A 401 -11.46 20.23 4.19
C ARG A 401 -12.39 19.31 3.42
N ASP A 402 -13.68 19.46 3.68
CA ASP A 402 -14.70 18.83 2.84
C ASP A 402 -14.76 19.63 1.54
N ASP A 403 -14.29 19.03 0.45
CA ASP A 403 -14.32 19.60 -0.90
C ASP A 403 -15.51 19.05 -1.71
N GLU A 404 -16.59 18.68 -1.00
CA GLU A 404 -17.86 18.21 -1.57
C GLU A 404 -17.72 16.93 -2.40
N GLY A 405 -16.73 16.09 -2.08
CA GLY A 405 -16.44 14.85 -2.80
C GLY A 405 -15.62 15.08 -4.07
N ASP A 406 -14.78 16.13 -4.14
CA ASP A 406 -13.84 16.33 -5.25
C ASP A 406 -12.64 15.37 -5.09
N PHE A 407 -12.66 14.28 -5.85
CA PHE A 407 -11.59 13.29 -5.84
C PHE A 407 -10.37 13.68 -6.68
N LYS A 408 -10.38 14.86 -7.35
CA LYS A 408 -9.23 15.33 -8.12
C LYS A 408 -8.08 15.66 -7.18
N ASP A 409 -6.87 15.31 -7.62
CA ASP A 409 -5.63 15.56 -6.87
C ASP A 409 -5.66 15.04 -5.41
N ASP A 410 -6.53 14.06 -5.11
CA ASP A 410 -6.77 13.52 -3.77
C ASP A 410 -7.17 14.59 -2.72
N LEU A 411 -7.94 15.62 -3.13
CA LEU A 411 -8.53 16.60 -2.21
C LEU A 411 -9.44 15.89 -1.20
N ASP A 412 -10.48 15.21 -1.69
CA ASP A 412 -11.21 14.18 -0.96
C ASP A 412 -10.73 12.78 -1.36
N VAL A 413 -10.87 11.82 -0.46
CA VAL A 413 -10.45 10.42 -0.66
C VAL A 413 -11.64 9.50 -0.46
N GLY A 414 -12.06 8.85 -1.53
CA GLY A 414 -13.19 7.93 -1.52
C GLY A 414 -13.39 7.37 -2.92
N PHE A 415 -14.64 7.18 -3.28
CA PHE A 415 -14.99 6.68 -4.61
C PHE A 415 -15.98 7.64 -5.28
N PRO A 416 -15.69 8.06 -6.52
CA PRO A 416 -16.64 8.85 -7.30
C PRO A 416 -17.91 8.03 -7.51
N THR A 417 -19.07 8.66 -7.29
CA THR A 417 -20.32 8.13 -7.84
C THR A 417 -20.20 8.13 -9.35
N LEU A 418 -20.75 7.08 -9.99
CA LEU A 418 -20.91 6.97 -11.44
C LEU A 418 -21.26 8.36 -12.02
N ASP A 419 -20.37 8.88 -12.85
CA ASP A 419 -20.49 10.20 -13.45
C ASP A 419 -21.86 10.29 -14.17
N PRO A 420 -22.76 11.22 -13.78
CA PRO A 420 -24.07 11.35 -14.41
C PRO A 420 -23.97 11.57 -15.92
N ASP A 421 -22.89 12.18 -16.41
CA ASP A 421 -22.67 12.43 -17.84
C ASP A 421 -22.21 11.17 -18.62
N ASN A 422 -21.84 10.09 -17.91
CA ASN A 422 -21.39 8.81 -18.48
C ASN A 422 -22.36 7.65 -18.20
N SER A 423 -23.57 7.95 -17.70
CA SER A 423 -24.62 6.93 -17.64
C SER A 423 -25.03 6.55 -19.06
N VAL A 424 -24.72 5.31 -19.44
CA VAL A 424 -25.18 4.66 -20.67
C VAL A 424 -26.65 5.00 -20.84
N SER A 425 -26.97 5.71 -21.93
CA SER A 425 -28.35 5.97 -22.32
C SER A 425 -29.06 4.63 -22.41
N VAL A 426 -29.90 4.33 -21.41
CA VAL A 426 -30.83 3.22 -21.48
C VAL A 426 -31.62 3.43 -22.77
N PRO A 427 -31.56 2.51 -23.75
CA PRO A 427 -32.39 2.64 -24.93
C PRO A 427 -33.83 2.69 -24.46
N ASP A 428 -34.55 3.76 -24.80
CA ASP A 428 -36.00 3.78 -24.66
C ASP A 428 -36.54 2.54 -25.39
N ASP A 429 -37.02 1.56 -24.63
CA ASP A 429 -37.68 0.38 -25.18
C ASP A 429 -38.94 0.84 -25.94
N PRO A 430 -39.25 0.26 -27.11
CA PRO A 430 -40.18 0.82 -28.10
C PRO A 430 -41.66 0.84 -27.71
#